data_AF-A0A8D2HF15-F1
#
_entry.id   AF-A0A8D2HF15-F1
#
_cell.length_a   1.000
_cell.length_b   1.000
_cell.length_c   1.000
_cell.angle_alpha   90.00
_cell.angle_beta   90.00
_cell.angle_gamma   90.00
#
_symmetry.space_group_name_H-M   'P 1'
#
loop_
_entity.id
_entity.type
_entity.pdbx_description
1 polymer ?
#
loop_
_entity_poly.entity_id
_entity_poly.type
_entity_poly.pdbx_seq_one_letter_code
_entity_poly.pdbx_strand_id
1 'polypeptide(L)' 'LRLSKTTKKTISRACGGSMRAECVCDRIKRALLFEEQKFIVKVLKEQAQSQKAK' A
#
# COMPACT_ATOMS: atom_id res chain seq x y z
N LEU A 1 -0.57 -9.14 -37.71
CA LEU A 1 -0.74 -10.18 -36.67
C LEU A 1 -1.34 -9.56 -35.40
N ARG A 2 -2.53 -10.00 -34.96
CA ARG A 2 -3.16 -9.50 -33.72
C ARG A 2 -2.48 -10.14 -32.50
N LEU A 3 -1.88 -9.33 -31.63
CA LEU A 3 -1.24 -9.81 -30.39
C LEU A 3 -2.30 -10.25 -29.37
N SER A 4 -2.25 -11.53 -28.95
CA SER A 4 -3.11 -12.09 -27.91
C SER A 4 -2.89 -11.38 -26.57
N LYS A 5 -3.97 -11.19 -25.80
CA LYS A 5 -3.94 -10.41 -24.56
C LYS A 5 -3.18 -11.09 -23.44
N THR A 6 -3.21 -12.42 -23.39
CA THR A 6 -2.90 -13.23 -22.20
C THR A 6 -1.42 -13.25 -21.79
N THR A 7 -0.50 -13.25 -22.75
CA THR A 7 0.96 -13.38 -22.46
C THR A 7 1.78 -12.23 -23.01
N LYS A 8 1.31 -11.58 -24.08
CA LYS A 8 2.07 -10.53 -24.77
C LYS A 8 1.76 -9.12 -24.29
N LYS A 9 0.70 -8.94 -23.48
CA LYS A 9 0.23 -7.62 -23.03
C LYS A 9 0.10 -7.49 -21.51
N THR A 10 0.23 -8.58 -20.78
CA THR A 10 0.06 -8.65 -19.32
C THR A 10 1.27 -9.31 -18.69
N ILE A 11 1.63 -8.86 -17.48
CA ILE A 11 2.72 -9.41 -16.67
C ILE A 11 2.08 -10.07 -15.45
N SER A 12 2.58 -11.23 -15.02
CA SER A 12 2.09 -11.92 -13.82
C SER A 12 2.57 -11.23 -12.54
N ARG A 13 1.98 -10.08 -12.23
CA ARG A 13 2.12 -9.35 -10.95
C ARG A 13 0.95 -8.38 -10.76
N ALA A 14 0.79 -7.85 -9.55
CA ALA A 14 -0.16 -6.77 -9.28
C ALA A 14 0.09 -5.57 -10.22
N CYS A 15 -0.98 -5.08 -10.86
CA CYS A 15 -0.93 -4.03 -11.87
C CYS A 15 0.02 -4.31 -13.06
N GLY A 16 0.29 -5.60 -13.35
CA GLY A 16 1.16 -6.01 -14.45
C GLY A 16 0.59 -5.60 -15.81
N GLY A 17 1.39 -4.89 -16.61
CA GLY A 17 0.97 -4.33 -17.90
C GLY A 17 0.35 -2.94 -17.83
N SER A 18 -0.02 -2.46 -16.64
CA SER A 18 -0.49 -1.09 -16.41
C SER A 18 0.55 -0.21 -15.69
N MET A 19 1.32 -0.79 -14.78
CA MET A 19 2.33 -0.06 -14.00
C MET A 19 3.71 -0.73 -14.05
N ARG A 20 4.74 0.13 -13.94
CA ARG A 20 6.13 -0.28 -13.75
C ARG A 20 6.31 -0.88 -12.35
N ALA A 21 7.26 -1.80 -12.21
CA ALA A 21 7.48 -2.54 -10.95
C ALA A 21 7.81 -1.59 -9.79
N GLU A 22 8.67 -0.60 -10.02
CA GLU A 22 9.08 0.40 -9.03
C GLU A 22 7.88 1.16 -8.45
N CYS A 23 6.99 1.67 -9.30
CA CYS A 23 5.78 2.37 -8.83
C CYS A 23 4.85 1.49 -7.99
N VAL A 24 4.78 0.18 -8.28
CA VAL A 24 4.00 -0.77 -7.48
C VAL A 24 4.66 -0.97 -6.12
N CYS A 25 5.98 -1.16 -6.09
CA CYS A 25 6.75 -1.28 -4.85
C CYS A 25 6.62 -0.03 -3.96
N ASP A 26 6.74 1.17 -4.54
CA ASP A 26 6.64 2.43 -3.79
C ASP A 26 5.23 2.65 -3.23
N ARG A 27 4.19 2.28 -3.99
CA ARG A 27 2.80 2.31 -3.50
C ARG A 27 2.60 1.35 -2.32
N ILE A 28 3.15 0.15 -2.39
CA ILE A 28 3.07 -0.84 -1.31
C ILE A 28 3.78 -0.31 -0.06
N LYS A 29 5.04 0.14 -0.19
CA LYS A 29 5.81 0.72 0.93
C LYS A 29 5.09 1.91 1.54
N ARG A 30 4.58 2.82 0.72
CA ARG A 30 3.86 4.01 1.18
C ARG A 30 2.57 3.64 1.92
N ALA A 31 1.79 2.70 1.39
CA ALA A 31 0.58 2.24 2.05
C ALA A 31 0.89 1.61 3.41
N LEU A 32 1.91 0.75 3.49
CA LEU A 32 2.36 0.13 4.73
C LEU A 32 2.75 1.19 5.79
N LEU A 33 3.69 2.08 5.47
CA LEU A 33 4.17 3.11 6.39
C LEU A 33 3.03 4.04 6.85
N PHE A 34 2.10 4.36 5.96
CA PHE A 34 0.97 5.23 6.29
C PHE A 34 -0.03 4.54 7.24
N GLU A 35 -0.29 3.25 7.06
CA GLU A 35 -1.12 2.47 7.99
C GLU A 35 -0.45 2.29 9.36
N GLU A 36 0.86 2.04 9.40
CA GLU A 36 1.63 2.00 10.65
C GLU A 36 1.57 3.33 11.40
N GLN A 37 1.79 4.45 10.69
CA GLN A 37 1.70 5.78 11.30
C GLN A 37 0.29 6.08 11.82
N LYS A 38 -0.77 5.72 11.07
CA LYS A 38 -2.15 5.87 11.55
C LYS A 38 -2.40 5.10 12.83
N PHE A 39 -1.93 3.86 12.91
CA PHE A 39 -2.09 3.02 14.08
C PHE A 39 -1.36 3.62 15.29
N ILE A 40 -0.10 4.04 15.13
CA ILE A 40 0.69 4.69 16.19
C ILE A 40 -0.02 5.94 16.70
N VAL A 41 -0.48 6.81 15.81
CA VAL A 41 -1.20 8.04 16.18
C VAL A 41 -2.48 7.71 16.94
N LYS A 42 -3.21 6.65 16.56
CA LYS A 42 -4.41 6.21 17.27
C LYS A 42 -4.09 5.75 18.69
N VAL A 43 -3.08 4.89 18.85
CA VAL A 43 -2.64 4.38 20.16
C VAL A 43 -2.19 5.52 21.07
N LEU A 44 -1.40 6.47 20.56
CA LEU A 44 -0.94 7.62 21.35
C LEU A 44 -2.10 8.49 21.84
N LYS A 45 -3.13 8.69 21.01
CA LYS A 45 -4.33 9.43 21.40
C LYS A 45 -5.12 8.71 22.49
N GLU A 46 -5.29 7.39 22.39
CA GLU A 46 -5.97 6.56 23.39
C GLU A 46 -5.21 6.57 24.74
N GLN A 47 -3.88 6.46 24.70
CA GLN A 47 -3.04 6.57 25.91
C GLN A 47 -3.16 7.93 26.59
N ALA A 48 -3.13 9.03 25.81
CA ALA A 48 -3.28 10.38 26.35
C ALA A 48 -4.67 10.64 26.96
N GLN A 49 -5.73 10.05 26.40
CA GLN A 49 -7.09 10.12 26.96
C GLN A 49 -7.20 9.32 28.27
N SER A 50 -6.64 8.12 28.32
CA SER A 50 -6.63 7.28 29.52
C SER A 50 -5.87 7.93 30.68
N GLN A 51 -4.75 8.60 30.41
CA GLN A 51 -3.99 9.34 31.42
C GLN A 51 -4.73 10.56 31.99
N LYS A 52 -5.59 11.23 31.20
CA LYS A 52 -6.40 12.37 31.66
C LYS A 52 -7.62 11.96 32.48
N ALA A 53 -8.06 10.71 32.35
CA ALA A 53 -9.23 10.17 33.06
C ALA A 53 -8.87 9.47 34.39
N LYS A 54 -7.57 9.24 34.64
CA LYS A 54 -7.03 8.86 35.95
C LYS A 54 -6.78 10.10 36.79
#